data_AF-A0A2H1WX33-F1
#
_entry.id   AF-A0A2H1WX33-F1
#
_cell.length_a   1.000
_cell.length_b   1.000
_cell.length_c   1.000
_cell.angle_alpha   90.00
_cell.angle_beta   90.00
_cell.angle_gamma   90.00
#
_symmetry.space_group_name_H-M   'P 1'
#
loop_
_entity.id
_entity.type
_entity.pdbx_description
1 polymer ?
#
loop_
_entity_poly.entity_id
_entity_poly.type
_entity_poly.pdbx_seq_one_letter_code
_entity_poly.pdbx_strand_id
1 'polypeptide(L)'
;MGQFINIRVYISAYHMGYWEFRLCLDPSDQTQECFAHFLLELEDGGTKYYPKGTGYYDVNYRLPANVVCDHCVLQWKYTAGND
;
A
#
# COMPACT_ATOMS: atom_id res chain seq x y z
N MET A 1 12.34 -1.11 -15.60
CA MET A 1 11.20 -0.18 -15.63
C MET A 1 10.37 -0.42 -14.37
N GLY A 2 9.97 0.62 -13.64
CA GLY A 2 9.02 0.47 -12.52
C GLY A 2 7.59 0.54 -13.07
N GLN A 3 6.74 -0.41 -12.70
CA GLN A 3 5.34 -0.40 -13.14
C GLN A 3 4.50 0.38 -12.14
N PHE A 4 3.58 1.21 -12.63
CA PHE A 4 2.59 1.85 -11.77
C PHE A 4 1.32 0.99 -11.77
N ILE A 5 0.80 0.71 -10.57
CA ILE A 5 -0.48 0.06 -10.37
C ILE A 5 -1.47 1.06 -9.81
N ASN A 6 -2.67 1.07 -10.35
CA ASN A 6 -3.77 1.85 -9.83
C ASN A 6 -4.53 1.00 -8.80
N ILE A 7 -4.62 1.50 -7.57
CA ILE A 7 -5.33 0.85 -6.47
C ILE A 7 -6.49 1.74 -6.05
N ARG A 8 -7.71 1.19 -6.11
CA ARG A 8 -8.92 1.84 -5.61
C ARG A 8 -9.21 1.38 -4.18
N VAL A 9 -9.14 2.31 -3.24
CA VAL A 9 -9.47 2.08 -1.82
C VAL A 9 -10.80 2.76 -1.50
N TYR A 10 -11.70 2.03 -0.86
CA TYR A 10 -12.94 2.59 -0.33
C TYR A 10 -12.84 2.76 1.18
N ILE A 11 -12.87 4.02 1.64
CA ILE A 11 -12.86 4.36 3.05
C ILE A 11 -14.30 4.59 3.51
N SER A 12 -14.82 3.62 4.27
CA SER A 12 -16.15 3.70 4.89
C SER A 12 -16.14 4.52 6.18
N ALA A 13 -15.09 4.42 6.98
CA ALA A 13 -14.92 5.13 8.24
C ALA A 13 -13.60 5.91 8.24
N TYR A 14 -13.69 7.24 8.22
CA TYR A 14 -12.53 8.12 8.22
C TYR A 14 -12.13 8.43 9.67
N HIS A 15 -11.04 7.82 10.13
CA HIS A 15 -10.51 8.01 11.48
C HIS A 15 -9.35 9.01 11.54
N MET A 16 -9.14 9.80 10.47
CA MET A 16 -7.95 10.62 10.26
C MET A 16 -6.67 9.75 10.24
N GLY A 17 -5.57 10.21 9.65
CA GLY A 17 -4.34 9.42 9.54
C GLY A 17 -3.97 9.04 8.10
N TYR A 18 -3.29 7.91 7.92
CA TYR A 18 -2.75 7.51 6.62
C TYR A 18 -2.80 6.00 6.41
N TRP A 19 -2.80 5.58 5.15
CA TRP A 19 -2.49 4.19 4.80
C TRP A 19 -1.20 4.06 4.03
N GLU A 20 -0.63 2.86 4.09
CA GLU A 20 0.54 2.44 3.34
C GLU A 20 0.26 1.07 2.71
N PHE A 21 0.88 0.82 1.56
CA PHE A 21 0.83 -0.48 0.90
C PHE A 21 2.19 -1.16 0.95
N ARG A 22 2.17 -2.45 1.23
CA ARG A 22 3.35 -3.31 1.31
C ARG A 22 3.14 -4.55 0.47
N LEU A 23 4.19 -4.99 -0.18
CA LEU A 23 4.19 -6.18 -1.01
C LEU A 23 5.07 -7.25 -0.36
N CYS A 24 4.61 -8.49 -0.38
CA CYS A 24 5.40 -9.66 -0.03
C CYS A 24 5.35 -10.65 -1.20
N LEU A 25 6.50 -11.16 -1.60
CA LEU A 25 6.63 -12.07 -2.75
C LEU A 25 6.33 -13.53 -2.38
N ASP A 26 6.43 -13.86 -1.09
CA ASP A 26 6.22 -15.20 -0.56
C ASP A 26 4.84 -15.28 0.11
N PRO A 27 3.88 -16.02 -0.47
CA PRO A 27 2.56 -16.15 0.12
C PRO A 27 2.57 -17.02 1.39
N SER A 28 3.59 -17.88 1.53
CA SER A 28 3.82 -18.71 2.70
C SER A 28 4.47 -17.94 3.86
N ASP A 29 5.17 -16.84 3.56
CA ASP A 29 5.87 -16.02 4.54
C ASP A 29 5.11 -14.71 4.78
N GLN A 30 4.03 -14.78 5.55
CA GLN A 30 3.23 -13.61 5.92
C GLN A 30 3.84 -12.82 7.09
N THR A 31 5.17 -12.89 7.25
CA THR A 31 5.86 -12.21 8.36
C THR A 31 5.99 -10.72 8.08
N GLN A 32 6.09 -9.92 9.16
CA GLN A 32 6.32 -8.48 9.08
C GLN A 32 7.61 -8.15 8.30
N GLU A 33 8.59 -9.06 8.31
CA GLU A 33 9.88 -8.90 7.62
C GLU A 33 9.71 -8.94 6.10
N CYS A 34 8.90 -9.88 5.57
CA CYS A 34 8.60 -9.93 4.14
C CYS A 34 7.92 -8.63 3.66
N PHE A 35 6.94 -8.13 4.41
CA PHE A 35 6.25 -6.87 4.07
C PHE A 35 7.12 -5.62 4.29
N ALA A 36 8.16 -5.69 5.12
CA ALA A 36 9.08 -4.56 5.33
C ALA A 36 10.03 -4.38 4.14
N HIS A 37 10.29 -5.43 3.36
CA HIS A 37 11.22 -5.37 2.24
C HIS A 37 10.70 -4.57 1.04
N PHE A 38 9.38 -4.59 0.77
CA PHE A 38 8.79 -3.92 -0.38
C PHE A 38 7.65 -3.00 0.03
N LEU A 39 8.00 -1.83 0.56
CA LEU A 39 7.07 -0.73 0.77
C LEU A 39 6.79 -0.04 -0.58
N LEU A 40 5.51 0.08 -0.95
CA LEU A 40 5.13 0.76 -2.19
C LEU A 40 5.16 2.26 -2.00
N GLU A 41 5.77 2.94 -2.97
CA GLU A 41 5.79 4.40 -3.04
C GLU A 41 4.63 4.91 -3.88
N LEU A 42 4.09 6.05 -3.49
CA LEU A 42 3.06 6.78 -4.21
C LEU A 42 3.66 7.47 -5.44
N GLU A 43 2.84 7.66 -6.47
CA GLU A 43 3.21 8.48 -7.63
C GLU A 43 3.57 9.92 -7.23
N ASP A 44 2.83 10.50 -6.28
CA ASP A 44 3.03 11.86 -5.76
C ASP A 44 4.29 12.00 -4.88
N GLY A 45 4.91 10.87 -4.51
CA GLY A 45 6.06 10.81 -3.62
C GLY A 45 5.68 10.45 -2.18
N GLY A 46 6.55 9.67 -1.53
CA GLY A 46 6.33 9.13 -0.19
C GLY A 46 5.53 7.82 -0.20
N THR A 47 5.31 7.24 0.98
CA THR A 47 4.68 5.92 1.14
C THR A 47 3.32 5.98 1.84
N LYS A 48 3.04 7.13 2.45
CA LYS A 48 1.88 7.39 3.31
C LYS A 48 0.85 8.22 2.56
N TYR A 49 -0.31 7.64 2.30
CA TYR A 49 -1.42 8.36 1.70
C TYR A 49 -2.37 8.84 2.79
N TYR A 50 -2.65 10.14 2.82
CA TYR A 50 -3.52 10.76 3.79
C TYR A 50 -4.91 11.01 3.16
N PRO A 51 -5.92 10.17 3.44
CA PRO A 51 -7.28 10.48 3.01
C PRO A 51 -7.78 11.78 3.64
N LYS A 52 -8.70 12.46 2.94
CA LYS A 52 -9.33 13.71 3.44
C LYS A 52 -10.75 13.51 3.96
N GLY A 53 -11.28 12.30 3.87
CA GLY A 53 -12.67 11.96 4.24
C GLY A 53 -13.03 10.52 3.86
N THR A 54 -14.31 10.19 3.93
CA THR A 54 -14.85 8.91 3.44
C THR A 54 -15.11 8.97 1.95
N GLY A 55 -15.00 7.83 1.27
CA GLY A 55 -15.22 7.74 -0.19
C GLY A 55 -14.24 6.81 -0.90
N TYR A 56 -14.28 6.87 -2.23
CA TYR A 56 -13.37 6.14 -3.11
C TYR A 56 -12.13 6.97 -3.41
N TYR A 57 -10.97 6.36 -3.22
CA TYR A 57 -9.67 6.94 -3.51
C TYR A 57 -8.96 6.06 -4.52
N ASP A 58 -8.73 6.60 -5.72
CA ASP A 58 -7.87 6.01 -6.74
C ASP A 58 -6.45 6.53 -6.52
N VAL A 59 -5.54 5.63 -6.19
CA VAL A 59 -4.15 5.98 -5.87
C VAL A 59 -3.20 5.11 -6.67
N ASN A 60 -2.24 5.76 -7.34
CA ASN A 60 -1.22 5.08 -8.11
C ASN A 60 0.00 4.78 -7.24
N TYR A 61 0.42 3.52 -7.25
CA TYR A 61 1.58 3.03 -6.52
C TYR A 61 2.63 2.50 -7.48
N ARG A 62 3.89 2.77 -7.15
CA ARG A 62 5.05 2.29 -7.89
C ARG A 62 5.46 0.93 -7.35
N LEU A 63 5.42 -0.07 -8.22
CA LEU A 63 6.00 -1.37 -7.96
C LEU A 63 7.53 -1.31 -8.06
N PRO A 64 8.25 -2.07 -7.20
CA PRO A 64 9.70 -2.18 -7.32
C PRO A 64 10.06 -2.77 -8.70
N ALA A 65 11.03 -2.17 -9.37
CA ALA A 65 11.38 -2.56 -10.75
C ALA A 65 12.04 -3.94 -10.88
N ASN A 66 12.35 -4.60 -9.76
CA ASN A 66 13.14 -5.83 -9.71
C ASN A 66 12.44 -6.95 -8.94
N VAL A 67 11.11 -6.89 -8.83
CA VAL A 67 10.31 -7.96 -8.22
C VAL A 67 9.38 -8.58 -9.25
N VAL A 68 9.44 -9.90 -9.32
CA VAL A 68 8.54 -10.75 -10.11
C VAL A 68 8.09 -11.85 -9.17
N CYS A 69 6.79 -12.04 -9.04
CA CYS A 69 6.18 -13.07 -8.21
C CYS A 69 4.99 -13.65 -8.95
N ASP A 70 4.76 -14.95 -8.76
CA ASP A 70 3.58 -15.65 -9.28
C ASP A 70 2.43 -15.54 -8.27
N HIS A 71 2.74 -15.63 -6.97
CA HIS A 71 1.79 -15.51 -5.87
C HIS A 71 2.26 -14.47 -4.84
N CYS A 72 2.01 -13.19 -5.12
CA CYS A 72 2.30 -12.12 -4.16
C CYS A 72 1.13 -11.86 -3.20
N VAL A 73 1.46 -11.38 -2.00
CA VAL A 73 0.48 -10.83 -1.05
C VAL A 73 0.66 -9.32 -0.96
N LEU A 74 -0.42 -8.58 -1.16
CA LEU A 74 -0.47 -7.14 -0.96
C LEU A 74 -1.11 -6.86 0.41
N GLN A 75 -0.35 -6.23 1.31
CA GLN A 75 -0.85 -5.78 2.61
C GLN A 75 -1.22 -4.29 2.53
N TRP A 76 -2.47 -3.99 2.87
CA TRP A 76 -2.94 -2.64 3.13
C TRP A 76 -2.89 -2.37 4.63
N LYS A 77 -2.11 -1.37 5.05
CA LYS A 77 -1.99 -0.97 6.45
C LYS A 77 -2.57 0.43 6.63
N TYR A 78 -3.71 0.55 7.28
CA TYR A 78 -4.30 1.82 7.68
C TYR A 78 -3.93 2.15 9.13
N THR A 79 -3.31 3.30 9.35
CA THR A 79 -2.98 3.83 10.68
C THR A 79 -3.90 5.01 10.96
N ALA A 80 -4.82 4.84 11.90
CA ALA A 80 -5.69 5.91 12.37
C ALA A 80 -4.87 6.95 13.15
N GLY A 81 -5.24 8.22 13.03
CA GLY A 81 -4.59 9.36 13.69
C GLY A 81 -5.42 9.99 14.80
N ASN A 82 -6.51 9.34 15.23
CA ASN A 82 -7.29 9.72 16.40
C ASN A 82 -7.01 8.74 17.54
N ASP A 83 -6.03 9.09 18.37
CA ASP A 83 -5.96 8.68 19.78
C ASP A 83 -5.80 9.94 20.63
#